data_AF-A0A5U7ZNT1-F1
#
_entry.id   AF-A0A5U7ZNT1-F1
#
_cell.length_a   1.000
_cell.length_b   1.000
_cell.length_c   1.000
_cell.angle_alpha   90.00
_cell.angle_beta   90.00
_cell.angle_gamma   90.00
#
_symmetry.space_group_name_H-M   'P 1'
#
loop_
_entity.id
_entity.type
_entity.pdbx_description
1 polymer ?
#
loop_
_entity_poly.entity_id
_entity_poly.type
_entity_poly.pdbx_seq_one_letter_code
_entity_poly.pdbx_strand_id
1 'polypeptide(L)'
;LAPELLGAIAVAAYSYMALVPLIQPPIMRALTSEKERKIRMVQLRTVSKREKILFPVVLLLLVALLLPDAAPLLGMFCFGNLMRESGVVERLSDTVQNGLINIVTIFLGL
;
A
#
# COMPACT_ATOMS: atom_id res chain seq x y z
N LEU A 1 -13.53 -8.49 -14.87
CA LEU A 1 -12.21 -8.95 -15.34
C LEU A 1 -12.33 -10.42 -15.72
N ALA A 2 -11.56 -10.87 -16.71
CA ALA A 2 -11.49 -12.27 -17.15
C ALA A 2 -11.05 -13.19 -15.98
N PRO A 3 -11.94 -14.05 -15.45
CA PRO A 3 -11.67 -14.83 -14.23
C PRO A 3 -10.51 -15.83 -14.39
N GLU A 4 -10.26 -16.33 -15.59
CA GLU A 4 -9.18 -17.26 -15.92
C GLU A 4 -7.76 -16.64 -15.82
N LEU A 5 -7.65 -15.31 -15.83
CA LEU A 5 -6.35 -14.61 -15.74
C LEU A 5 -6.00 -14.17 -14.32
N LEU A 6 -6.94 -14.27 -13.36
CA LEU A 6 -6.74 -13.76 -12.00
C LEU A 6 -5.56 -14.43 -11.29
N GLY A 7 -5.41 -15.75 -11.42
CA GLY A 7 -4.29 -16.48 -10.81
C GLY A 7 -2.93 -16.05 -11.37
N ALA A 8 -2.79 -16.00 -12.71
CA ALA A 8 -1.56 -15.57 -13.36
C ALA A 8 -1.20 -14.11 -13.04
N ILE A 9 -2.20 -13.21 -13.01
CA ILE A 9 -2.01 -11.81 -12.64
C ILE A 9 -1.56 -11.69 -11.18
N ALA A 10 -2.17 -12.44 -10.27
CA ALA A 10 -1.79 -12.42 -8.85
C ALA A 10 -0.35 -12.89 -8.65
N VAL A 11 0.04 -14.02 -9.24
CA VAL A 11 1.41 -14.55 -9.15
C VAL A 11 2.42 -13.56 -9.74
N ALA A 12 2.12 -12.97 -10.91
CA ALA A 12 2.99 -11.96 -11.53
C ALA A 12 3.14 -10.71 -10.66
N ALA A 13 2.04 -10.22 -10.05
CA ALA A 13 2.06 -9.05 -9.17
C ALA A 13 2.89 -9.29 -7.90
N TYR A 14 2.73 -10.43 -7.24
CA TYR A 14 3.53 -10.79 -6.06
C TYR A 14 5.01 -11.01 -6.41
N SER A 15 5.29 -11.65 -7.56
CA SER A 15 6.66 -11.86 -8.05
C SER A 15 7.35 -10.52 -8.32
N TYR A 16 6.65 -9.55 -8.91
CA TYR A 16 7.19 -8.20 -9.10
C TYR A 16 7.55 -7.54 -7.76
N MET A 17 6.64 -7.53 -6.78
CA MET A 17 6.92 -6.92 -5.46
C MET A 17 8.16 -7.54 -4.78
N ALA A 18 8.34 -8.86 -4.91
CA ALA A 18 9.50 -9.57 -4.37
C ALA A 18 10.80 -9.26 -5.12
N LEU A 19 10.73 -8.93 -6.41
CA LEU A 19 11.88 -8.64 -7.26
C LEU A 19 12.33 -7.17 -7.20
N VAL A 20 11.47 -6.25 -6.71
CA VAL A 20 11.79 -4.83 -6.54
C VAL A 20 13.13 -4.61 -5.80
N PRO A 21 13.42 -5.24 -4.64
CA PRO A 21 14.69 -5.04 -3.94
C PRO A 21 15.93 -5.50 -4.72
N LEU A 22 15.78 -6.44 -5.67
CA LEU A 22 16.86 -6.90 -6.53
C LEU A 22 17.08 -5.95 -7.72
N ILE A 23 15.99 -5.47 -8.32
CA ILE A 23 16.00 -4.60 -9.50
C ILE A 23 16.29 -3.14 -9.14
N GLN A 24 15.85 -2.69 -7.98
CA GLN A 24 15.93 -1.28 -7.57
C GLN A 24 17.40 -0.80 -7.41
N PRO A 25 18.32 -1.51 -6.75
CA PRO A 25 19.71 -1.09 -6.61
C PRO A 25 20.47 -0.86 -7.93
N PRO A 26 20.44 -1.77 -8.93
CA PRO A 26 21.14 -1.54 -10.20
C PRO A 26 20.54 -0.38 -10.99
N ILE A 27 19.20 -0.24 -11.02
CA ILE A 27 18.54 0.90 -11.69
C ILE A 27 18.91 2.21 -11.01
N MET A 28 18.85 2.28 -9.68
CA MET A 28 19.29 3.46 -8.94
C MET A 28 20.75 3.77 -9.22
N ARG A 29 21.61 2.75 -9.32
CA ARG A 29 23.04 2.94 -9.64
C ARG A 29 23.29 3.44 -11.07
N ALA A 30 22.41 3.10 -12.01
CA ALA A 30 22.50 3.56 -13.39
C ALA A 30 21.95 4.99 -13.57
N LEU A 31 20.89 5.35 -12.83
CA LEU A 31 20.14 6.60 -13.04
C LEU A 31 20.50 7.74 -12.09
N THR A 32 21.23 7.48 -11.00
CA THR A 32 21.60 8.52 -10.01
C THR A 32 23.11 8.72 -9.93
N SER A 33 23.55 9.91 -9.54
CA SER A 33 24.95 10.26 -9.28
C SER A 33 25.38 9.92 -7.85
N GLU A 34 26.70 9.88 -7.59
CA GLU A 34 27.20 9.72 -6.22
C GLU A 34 26.76 10.83 -5.26
N LYS A 35 26.57 12.05 -5.76
CA LYS A 35 26.14 13.19 -4.95
C LYS A 35 24.69 13.01 -4.46
N GLU A 36 23.79 12.56 -5.34
CA GLU A 36 22.39 12.30 -5.00
C GLU A 36 22.23 11.16 -3.99
N ARG A 37 23.04 10.10 -4.12
CA ARG A 37 23.02 8.97 -3.17
C ARG A 37 23.54 9.31 -1.78
N LYS A 38 24.30 10.39 -1.65
CA LYS A 38 24.85 10.88 -0.38
C LYS A 38 23.92 11.88 0.33
N ILE A 39 22.78 12.24 -0.28
CA ILE A 39 21.78 13.10 0.36
C ILE A 39 21.23 12.37 1.59
N ARG A 40 21.38 12.97 2.78
CA ARG A 40 20.74 12.46 3.99
C ARG A 40 19.24 12.67 3.89
N MET A 41 18.50 11.57 3.90
CA MET A 41 17.05 11.59 4.06
C MET A 41 16.73 12.05 5.49
N VAL A 42 16.30 13.30 5.63
CA VAL A 42 15.77 13.81 6.90
C VAL A 42 14.39 13.19 7.14
N GLN A 43 14.11 12.84 8.39
CA GLN A 43 12.76 12.40 8.74
C GLN A 43 11.79 13.56 8.56
N LEU A 44 10.67 13.28 7.90
CA LEU A 44 9.59 14.24 7.75
C LEU A 44 8.97 14.56 9.12
N ARG A 45 8.24 15.67 9.19
CA ARG A 45 7.55 16.12 10.42
C ARG A 45 6.72 15.00 11.06
N THR A 46 6.66 14.98 12.38
CA THR A 46 5.73 14.09 13.09
C THR A 46 4.31 14.57 12.86
N VAL A 47 3.49 13.73 12.22
CA VAL A 47 2.07 14.02 11.95
C VAL A 47 1.21 13.66 13.16
N SER A 48 0.34 14.57 13.57
CA SER A 48 -0.56 14.34 14.71
C SER A 48 -1.58 13.24 14.41
N LYS A 49 -2.07 12.54 15.45
CA LYS A 49 -3.11 11.50 15.30
C LYS A 49 -4.37 12.03 14.61
N ARG A 50 -4.71 13.30 14.86
CA ARG A 50 -5.85 13.98 14.22
C ARG A 50 -5.64 14.14 12.72
N GLU A 51 -4.46 14.58 12.29
CA GLU A 51 -4.12 14.69 10.86
C GLU A 51 -4.19 13.33 10.16
N LYS A 52 -3.69 12.28 10.79
CA LYS A 52 -3.71 10.92 10.23
C LYS A 52 -5.11 10.33 10.08
N ILE A 53 -6.06 10.71 10.93
CA ILE A 53 -7.46 10.26 10.85
C ILE A 53 -8.26 11.13 9.88
N LEU A 54 -8.03 12.44 9.87
CA LEU A 54 -8.78 13.37 9.02
C LEU A 54 -8.36 13.26 7.54
N PHE A 55 -7.08 13.03 7.28
CA PHE A 55 -6.54 12.95 5.92
C PHE A 55 -7.22 11.88 5.06
N PRO A 56 -7.36 10.60 5.48
CA PRO A 56 -8.05 9.58 4.71
C PRO A 56 -9.51 9.92 4.40
N VAL A 57 -10.22 10.56 5.36
CA VAL A 57 -11.63 10.92 5.20
C VAL A 57 -11.81 12.04 4.16
N VAL A 58 -11.00 13.10 4.28
CA VAL A 58 -11.03 14.21 3.31
C VAL A 58 -10.59 13.74 1.93
N LEU A 59 -9.54 12.93 1.85
CA LEU A 59 -9.05 12.36 0.60
C LEU A 59 -10.13 11.50 -0.08
N LEU A 60 -10.80 10.62 0.68
CA LEU A 60 -11.89 9.79 0.15
C LEU A 60 -13.02 10.65 -0.42
N LEU A 61 -13.46 11.67 0.31
CA LEU A 61 -14.53 12.57 -0.14
C LEU A 61 -14.14 13.29 -1.45
N LEU A 62 -12.92 13.80 -1.53
CA LEU A 62 -12.43 14.47 -2.74
C LEU A 62 -12.34 13.51 -3.92
N VAL A 63 -11.82 12.30 -3.71
CA VAL A 63 -11.71 11.28 -4.77
C VAL A 63 -13.09 10.82 -5.22
N ALA A 64 -14.02 10.58 -4.30
CA ALA A 64 -15.38 10.16 -4.65
C ALA A 64 -16.12 11.22 -5.49
N LEU A 65 -15.86 12.51 -5.25
CA LEU A 65 -16.47 13.62 -5.99
C LEU A 65 -15.79 13.89 -7.34
N LEU A 66 -14.46 13.81 -7.41
CA LEU A 66 -13.69 14.18 -8.60
C LEU A 66 -13.41 12.99 -9.54
N LEU A 67 -13.21 11.79 -8.99
CA LEU A 67 -12.81 10.61 -9.74
C LEU A 67 -13.38 9.31 -9.11
N PRO A 68 -14.68 9.05 -9.29
CA PRO A 68 -15.38 7.94 -8.65
C PRO A 68 -14.79 6.57 -9.03
N ASP A 69 -14.18 6.44 -10.21
CA ASP A 69 -13.55 5.18 -10.67
C ASP A 69 -12.34 4.78 -9.82
N ALA A 70 -11.62 5.74 -9.23
CA ALA A 70 -10.52 5.46 -8.29
C ALA A 70 -10.99 5.36 -6.84
N ALA A 71 -12.24 5.73 -6.53
CA ALA A 71 -12.76 5.75 -5.17
C ALA A 71 -12.76 4.36 -4.50
N PRO A 72 -13.08 3.24 -5.18
CA PRO A 72 -12.96 1.92 -4.57
C PRO A 72 -11.52 1.58 -4.16
N LEU A 73 -10.54 1.85 -5.03
CA LEU A 73 -9.14 1.51 -4.78
C LEU A 73 -8.54 2.38 -3.68
N LEU A 74 -8.70 3.71 -3.80
CA LEU A 74 -8.23 4.66 -2.79
C LEU A 74 -9.01 4.53 -1.49
N GLY A 75 -10.28 4.14 -1.55
CA GLY A 75 -11.11 3.92 -0.39
C GLY A 75 -10.68 2.71 0.43
N MET A 76 -10.37 1.59 -0.21
CA MET A 76 -9.83 0.42 0.49
C MET A 76 -8.48 0.74 1.14
N PHE A 77 -7.62 1.52 0.46
CA PHE A 77 -6.36 1.99 1.02
C PHE A 77 -6.56 2.92 2.23
N CYS A 78 -7.43 3.94 2.09
CA CYS A 78 -7.75 4.89 3.15
C CYS A 78 -8.44 4.23 4.35
N PHE A 79 -9.28 3.22 4.10
CA PHE A 79 -9.94 2.42 5.12
C PHE A 79 -8.93 1.63 5.95
N GLY A 80 -7.94 0.97 5.33
CA GLY A 80 -6.86 0.29 6.05
C GLY A 80 -6.05 1.24 6.94
N ASN A 81 -5.73 2.44 6.43
CA ASN A 81 -5.07 3.48 7.23
C ASN A 81 -5.93 3.94 8.42
N LEU A 82 -7.24 4.10 8.21
CA LEU A 82 -8.17 4.49 9.25
C LEU A 82 -8.32 3.40 10.32
N MET A 83 -8.41 2.13 9.94
CA MET A 83 -8.46 1.01 10.88
C MET A 83 -7.22 0.98 11.79
N ARG A 84 -6.04 1.21 11.21
CA ARG A 84 -4.77 1.26 11.94
C ARG A 84 -4.67 2.45 12.88
N GLU A 85 -5.06 3.64 12.45
CA GLU A 85 -4.86 4.89 13.20
C GLU A 85 -6.03 5.22 14.15
N SER A 86 -7.22 4.65 13.93
CA SER A 86 -8.40 4.86 14.79
C SER A 86 -8.26 4.18 16.16
N GLY A 87 -7.56 3.04 16.24
CA GLY A 87 -7.30 2.32 17.50
C GLY A 87 -8.52 1.69 18.16
N VAL A 88 -9.72 1.79 17.56
CA VAL A 88 -10.97 1.20 18.07
C VAL A 88 -11.24 -0.19 17.49
N VAL A 89 -10.51 -0.58 16.45
CA VAL A 89 -10.66 -1.84 15.71
C VAL A 89 -9.35 -2.63 15.66
N GLU A 90 -8.58 -2.59 16.76
CA GLU A 90 -7.23 -3.16 16.82
C GLU A 90 -7.21 -4.68 16.53
N ARG A 91 -8.13 -5.44 17.14
CA ARG A 91 -8.27 -6.90 16.88
C ARG A 91 -8.63 -7.21 15.43
N LEU A 92 -9.46 -6.38 14.80
CA LEU A 92 -9.86 -6.54 13.42
C LEU A 92 -8.72 -6.18 12.47
N SER A 93 -8.01 -5.09 12.78
CA SER A 93 -6.81 -4.66 12.06
C SER A 93 -5.72 -5.73 12.07
N ASP A 94 -5.46 -6.34 13.22
CA ASP A 94 -4.47 -7.42 13.35
C ASP A 94 -4.87 -8.68 12.55
N THR A 95 -6.15 -9.07 12.63
CA THR A 95 -6.70 -10.19 11.86
C THR A 95 -6.58 -9.96 10.35
N VAL A 96 -6.85 -8.74 9.88
CA VAL A 96 -6.73 -8.38 8.45
C VAL A 96 -5.28 -8.34 8.00
N GLN A 97 -4.35 -7.82 8.81
CA GLN A 97 -2.93 -7.71 8.45
C GLN A 97 -2.20 -9.06 8.45
N ASN A 98 -2.60 -10.00 9.31
CA ASN A 98 -1.89 -11.26 9.49
C ASN A 98 -2.73 -12.44 9.01
N GLY A 99 -3.86 -12.70 9.67
CA GLY A 99 -4.69 -13.88 9.41
C GLY A 99 -5.23 -13.93 7.99
N LEU A 100 -5.85 -12.83 7.53
CA LEU A 100 -6.46 -12.77 6.20
C LEU A 100 -5.41 -12.84 5.09
N ILE A 101 -4.27 -12.14 5.22
CA ILE A 101 -3.18 -12.20 4.23
C ILE A 101 -2.65 -13.63 4.11
N ASN A 102 -2.42 -14.33 5.23
CA ASN A 102 -1.93 -15.70 5.19
C ASN A 102 -2.92 -16.64 4.52
N ILE A 103 -4.22 -16.52 4.82
CA ILE A 103 -5.27 -17.31 4.18
C ILE A 103 -5.27 -17.08 2.65
N VAL A 104 -5.29 -15.81 2.21
CA VAL A 104 -5.26 -15.46 0.78
C VAL A 104 -3.98 -15.95 0.11
N THR A 105 -2.84 -15.86 0.79
CA THR A 105 -1.55 -16.35 0.27
C THR A 105 -1.57 -17.86 0.06
N ILE A 106 -2.17 -18.62 0.99
CA ILE A 106 -2.35 -20.07 0.82
C ILE A 106 -3.22 -20.35 -0.40
N PHE A 107 -4.35 -19.66 -0.58
CA PHE A 107 -5.22 -19.83 -1.75
C PHE A 107 -4.58 -19.42 -3.07
N LEU A 108 -3.63 -18.49 -3.06
CA LEU A 108 -2.88 -18.08 -4.26
C LEU A 108 -1.68 -18.98 -4.56
N GLY A 109 -1.13 -19.64 -3.54
CA GLY A 109 0.02 -20.53 -3.66
C GLY A 109 -0.34 -21.99 -3.99
N LEU A 110 -1.60 -22.38 -3.81
CA LEU A 110 -2.20 -23.69 -4.17
C LEU A 110 -2.90 -23.60 -5.53
#